data_AF-A0A1I0PE58-F1
#
_entry.id   AF-A0A1I0PE58-F1
#
_cell.length_a   1.000
_cell.length_b   1.000
_cell.length_c   1.000
_cell.angle_alpha   90.00
_cell.angle_beta   90.00
_cell.angle_gamma   90.00
#
_symmetry.space_group_name_H-M   'P 1'
#
loop_
_entity.id
_entity.type
_entity.pdbx_description
1 polymer ?
#
loop_
_entity_poly.entity_id
_entity_poly.type
_entity_poly.pdbx_seq_one_letter_code
_entity_poly.pdbx_strand_id
1 'polypeptide(L)'
;MFDFLEKINNLNLEGKILNKVNKKIGLGSLSLLLCIIGMLFACSFGDMEAFGDVIIRFIGLKAWSNGDRGIHYTIYYTLIFFIPSAILGFKFKNDTGAKSGKTISSIMLIIIFIVVIFSTVAATGSSQISYIVH
;
A
#
# COMPACT_ATOMS: atom_id res chain seq x y z
N MET A 1 -7.59 4.56 55.52
CA MET A 1 -8.14 5.36 54.40
C MET A 1 -7.07 5.64 53.35
N PHE A 2 -5.86 6.08 53.74
CA PHE A 2 -4.76 6.36 52.81
C PHE A 2 -4.27 5.11 52.05
N ASP A 3 -4.01 4.01 52.77
CA ASP A 3 -3.56 2.73 52.18
C ASP A 3 -4.56 2.14 51.16
N PHE A 4 -5.85 2.42 51.37
CA PHE A 4 -6.91 1.96 50.47
C PHE A 4 -6.89 2.71 49.14
N LEU A 5 -6.66 4.03 49.17
CA LEU A 5 -6.54 4.85 47.97
C LEU A 5 -5.28 4.52 47.17
N GLU A 6 -4.17 4.26 47.87
CA GLU A 6 -2.91 3.84 47.23
C GLU A 6 -3.07 2.50 46.48
N LYS A 7 -3.77 1.54 47.08
CA LYS A 7 -4.06 0.25 46.45
C LYS A 7 -4.93 0.39 45.20
N ILE A 8 -5.94 1.26 45.22
CA ILE A 8 -6.79 1.53 44.03
C ILE A 8 -5.96 2.15 42.90
N ASN A 9 -5.07 3.10 43.23
CA ASN A 9 -4.21 3.74 42.23
C ASN A 9 -3.24 2.72 41.59
N ASN A 10 -2.63 1.84 42.38
CA ASN A 10 -1.74 0.81 41.86
C ASN A 10 -2.46 -0.18 40.94
N LEU A 11 -3.67 -0.62 41.31
CA LEU A 11 -4.49 -1.49 40.46
C LEU A 11 -4.86 -0.82 39.12
N ASN A 12 -5.18 0.48 39.15
CA ASN A 12 -5.42 1.24 37.93
C ASN A 12 -4.16 1.39 37.06
N LEU A 13 -3.00 1.58 37.69
CA LEU A 13 -1.71 1.67 37.01
C LEU A 13 -1.37 0.36 36.32
N GLU A 14 -1.49 -0.76 37.03
CA GLU A 14 -1.24 -2.11 36.50
C GLU A 14 -2.21 -2.43 35.36
N GLY A 15 -3.50 -2.14 35.51
CA GLY A 15 -4.48 -2.30 34.44
C GLY A 15 -4.16 -1.48 33.18
N LYS A 16 -3.62 -0.26 33.36
CA LYS A 16 -3.20 0.62 32.25
C LYS A 16 -1.92 0.11 31.58
N ILE A 17 -0.97 -0.43 32.36
CA ILE A 17 0.27 -1.03 31.87
C ILE A 17 -0.02 -2.33 31.09
N LEU A 18 -0.87 -3.21 31.64
CA LEU A 18 -1.30 -4.44 30.98
C LEU A 18 -1.99 -4.19 29.64
N ASN A 19 -2.83 -3.15 29.54
CA ASN A 19 -3.45 -2.75 28.28
C ASN A 19 -2.44 -2.20 27.25
N LYS A 20 -1.42 -1.48 27.71
CA LYS A 20 -0.36 -0.93 26.85
C LYS A 20 0.55 -2.02 26.29
N VAL A 21 0.81 -3.08 27.05
CA VAL A 21 1.68 -4.20 26.65
C VAL A 21 0.97 -5.18 25.70
N ASN A 22 -0.37 -5.29 25.74
CA ASN A 22 -1.11 -6.33 25.02
C ASN A 22 -1.55 -6.02 23.58
N LYS A 23 -1.58 -4.76 23.11
CA LYS A 23 -2.01 -4.48 21.73
C LYS A 23 -0.87 -4.64 20.73
N LYS A 24 -0.50 -5.90 20.45
CA LYS A 24 0.37 -6.27 19.31
C LYS A 24 -0.35 -6.19 17.96
N ILE A 25 -1.69 -6.34 17.96
CA ILE A 25 -2.57 -6.23 16.80
C ILE A 25 -3.60 -5.15 17.12
N GLY A 26 -3.63 -4.09 16.33
CA GLY A 26 -4.55 -2.98 16.47
C GLY A 26 -4.96 -2.42 15.10
N LEU A 27 -5.56 -1.23 15.10
CA LEU A 27 -5.99 -0.56 13.86
C LEU A 27 -4.83 -0.31 12.88
N GLY A 28 -3.58 -0.35 13.36
CA GLY A 28 -2.40 -0.25 12.52
C GLY A 28 -2.21 -1.44 11.59
N SER A 29 -2.70 -2.62 11.96
CA SER A 29 -2.65 -3.82 11.13
C SER A 29 -3.47 -3.70 9.84
N LEU A 30 -4.39 -2.73 9.76
CA LEU A 30 -5.09 -2.37 8.53
C LEU A 30 -4.13 -1.85 7.43
N SER A 31 -3.00 -1.24 7.82
CA SER A 31 -1.93 -0.88 6.88
C SER A 31 -1.39 -2.11 6.17
N LEU A 32 -1.04 -3.16 6.92
CA LEU A 32 -0.54 -4.40 6.33
C LEU A 32 -1.59 -5.06 5.42
N LEU A 33 -2.86 -5.06 5.82
CA LEU A 33 -3.95 -5.60 5.01
C LEU A 33 -4.07 -4.87 3.67
N LEU A 34 -4.12 -3.54 3.67
CA LEU A 34 -4.16 -2.72 2.45
C LEU A 34 -2.94 -2.97 1.57
N CYS A 35 -1.76 -3.10 2.17
CA CYS A 35 -0.54 -3.43 1.44
C CYS A 35 -0.65 -4.78 0.72
N ILE A 36 -1.17 -5.82 1.38
CA ILE A 36 -1.37 -7.15 0.79
C ILE A 36 -2.39 -7.08 -0.34
N ILE A 37 -3.51 -6.38 -0.15
CA ILE A 37 -4.52 -6.19 -1.20
C ILE A 37 -3.90 -5.49 -2.41
N GLY A 38 -3.11 -4.43 -2.21
CA GLY A 38 -2.41 -3.74 -3.29
C GLY A 38 -1.44 -4.64 -4.06
N MET A 39 -0.72 -5.52 -3.36
CA MET A 39 0.17 -6.50 -4.01
C MET A 39 -0.61 -7.54 -4.81
N LEU A 40 -1.70 -8.11 -4.26
CA LEU A 40 -2.55 -9.06 -4.96
C LEU A 40 -3.20 -8.43 -6.19
N PHE A 41 -3.62 -7.17 -6.08
CA PHE A 41 -4.19 -6.41 -7.19
C PHE A 41 -3.19 -6.22 -8.34
N ALA A 42 -1.91 -6.06 -8.02
CA ALA A 42 -0.84 -5.91 -9.00
C ALA A 42 -0.29 -7.24 -9.55
N CYS A 43 -0.59 -8.38 -8.92
CA CYS A 43 0.05 -9.66 -9.20
C CYS A 43 -0.62 -10.38 -10.38
N SER A 44 0.20 -10.88 -11.30
CA SER A 44 -0.16 -11.79 -12.40
C SER A 44 0.41 -13.17 -12.11
N PHE A 45 -0.36 -14.23 -12.34
CA PHE A 45 0.08 -15.61 -12.12
C PHE A 45 0.28 -16.33 -13.45
N GLY A 46 1.54 -16.44 -13.90
CA GLY A 46 1.89 -17.08 -15.17
C GLY A 46 1.29 -16.33 -16.35
N ASP A 47 0.57 -17.06 -17.22
CA ASP A 47 -0.09 -16.51 -18.40
C ASP A 47 -1.46 -15.88 -18.09
N MET A 48 -1.88 -15.90 -16.81
CA MET A 48 -3.13 -15.24 -16.39
C MET A 48 -2.90 -13.75 -16.19
N GLU A 49 -3.87 -12.97 -16.61
CA GLU A 49 -3.94 -11.53 -16.36
C GLU A 49 -3.95 -11.20 -14.85
N ALA A 50 -3.45 -10.01 -14.52
CA ALA A 50 -3.40 -9.59 -13.12
C ALA A 50 -4.81 -9.45 -12.55
N PHE A 51 -4.98 -9.77 -11.26
CA PHE A 51 -6.30 -9.72 -10.64
C PHE A 51 -6.92 -8.31 -10.72
N GLY A 52 -6.09 -7.27 -10.62
CA GLY A 52 -6.51 -5.89 -10.81
C GLY A 52 -7.02 -5.59 -12.22
N ASP A 53 -6.46 -6.20 -13.26
CA ASP A 53 -6.89 -5.99 -14.64
C ASP A 53 -8.35 -6.41 -14.82
N VAL A 54 -8.74 -7.56 -14.24
CA VAL A 54 -10.11 -8.08 -14.25
C VAL A 54 -11.06 -7.06 -13.61
N ILE A 55 -10.70 -6.58 -12.41
CA ILE A 55 -11.52 -5.63 -11.66
C ILE A 55 -11.65 -4.30 -12.42
N ILE A 56 -10.55 -3.78 -12.96
CA ILE A 56 -10.51 -2.50 -13.70
C ILE A 56 -11.38 -2.58 -14.96
N ARG A 57 -11.27 -3.67 -15.73
CA ARG A 57 -12.11 -3.86 -16.92
C ARG A 57 -13.57 -4.07 -16.55
N PHE A 58 -13.85 -4.77 -15.46
CA PHE A 58 -15.22 -4.95 -14.97
C PHE A 58 -15.91 -3.62 -14.66
N ILE A 59 -15.18 -2.64 -14.11
CA ILE A 59 -15.70 -1.28 -13.88
C ILE A 59 -15.61 -0.37 -15.12
N GLY A 60 -15.28 -0.92 -16.29
CA GLY A 60 -15.25 -0.19 -17.57
C GLY A 60 -13.98 0.65 -17.82
N LEU A 61 -12.93 0.46 -17.02
CA LEU A 61 -11.65 1.16 -17.19
C LEU A 61 -10.67 0.30 -18.01
N LYS A 62 -9.67 0.96 -18.60
CA LYS A 62 -8.61 0.30 -19.36
C LYS A 62 -7.48 -0.13 -18.42
N ALA A 63 -7.17 -1.43 -18.42
CA ALA A 63 -6.02 -1.96 -17.68
C ALA A 63 -4.68 -1.66 -18.38
N TRP A 64 -4.68 -1.44 -19.69
CA TRP A 64 -3.51 -1.14 -20.50
C TRP A 64 -3.77 -0.01 -21.50
N SER A 65 -2.70 0.63 -21.96
CA SER A 65 -2.78 1.68 -22.98
C SER A 65 -3.29 1.21 -24.35
N ASN A 66 -3.02 -0.06 -24.72
CA ASN A 66 -3.36 -0.58 -26.04
C ASN A 66 -3.81 -2.06 -25.97
N GLY A 67 -5.10 -2.28 -25.76
CA GLY A 67 -5.66 -3.64 -25.61
C GLY A 67 -5.08 -4.33 -24.39
N ASP A 68 -4.25 -5.35 -24.61
CA ASP A 68 -3.51 -6.09 -23.57
C ASP A 68 -1.99 -5.88 -23.67
N ARG A 69 -1.56 -4.75 -24.28
CA ARG A 69 -0.15 -4.39 -24.48
C ARG A 69 0.12 -2.91 -24.18
N GLY A 70 1.40 -2.58 -24.07
CA GLY A 70 1.89 -1.22 -23.86
C GLY A 70 2.04 -0.87 -22.37
N ILE A 71 1.72 0.36 -21.99
CA ILE A 71 1.81 0.80 -20.59
C ILE A 71 0.70 0.12 -19.79
N HIS A 72 1.08 -0.58 -18.73
CA HIS A 72 0.16 -1.24 -17.80
C HIS A 72 -0.39 -0.21 -16.81
N TYR A 73 -1.67 0.14 -16.91
CA TYR A 73 -2.30 1.14 -16.05
C TYR A 73 -2.70 0.58 -14.69
N THR A 74 -2.90 -0.72 -14.56
CA THR A 74 -3.21 -1.41 -13.30
C THR A 74 -2.24 -1.06 -12.19
N ILE A 75 -0.95 -0.95 -12.50
CA ILE A 75 0.07 -0.56 -11.51
C ILE A 75 -0.22 0.81 -10.90
N TYR A 76 -0.76 1.77 -11.66
CA TYR A 76 -1.11 3.10 -11.15
C TYR A 76 -2.37 3.05 -10.28
N TYR A 77 -3.33 2.20 -10.60
CA TYR A 77 -4.52 2.01 -9.78
C TYR A 77 -4.21 1.42 -8.40
N THR A 78 -3.10 0.68 -8.24
CA THR A 78 -2.66 0.15 -6.94
C THR A 78 -2.32 1.25 -5.92
N LEU A 79 -2.11 2.50 -6.36
CA LEU A 79 -1.88 3.65 -5.48
C LEU A 79 -3.02 3.85 -4.48
N ILE A 80 -4.26 3.50 -4.84
CA ILE A 80 -5.42 3.57 -3.93
C ILE A 80 -5.26 2.68 -2.70
N PHE A 81 -4.41 1.65 -2.76
CA PHE A 81 -4.12 0.77 -1.64
C PHE A 81 -2.84 1.17 -0.91
N PHE A 82 -1.76 1.45 -1.66
CA PHE A 82 -0.45 1.73 -1.06
C PHE A 82 -0.37 3.10 -0.36
N ILE A 83 -1.03 4.14 -0.88
CA ILE A 83 -1.06 5.45 -0.23
C ILE A 83 -1.74 5.40 1.15
N PRO A 84 -2.99 4.93 1.29
CA PRO A 84 -3.62 4.85 2.61
C PRO A 84 -2.92 3.85 3.53
N SER A 85 -2.38 2.76 2.99
CA SER A 85 -1.53 1.84 3.76
C SER A 85 -0.34 2.57 4.39
N ALA A 86 0.40 3.36 3.61
CA ALA A 86 1.53 4.14 4.11
C ALA A 86 1.07 5.15 5.18
N ILE A 87 0.00 5.92 4.91
CA ILE A 87 -0.55 6.92 5.85
C ILE A 87 -0.92 6.27 7.19
N LEU A 88 -1.66 5.16 7.17
CA LEU A 88 -2.03 4.40 8.37
C LEU A 88 -0.79 3.88 9.11
N GLY A 89 0.20 3.40 8.35
CA GLY A 89 1.47 2.93 8.87
C GLY A 89 2.28 4.02 9.59
N PHE A 90 2.26 5.26 9.07
CA PHE A 90 2.87 6.42 9.74
C PHE A 90 2.07 6.89 10.97
N LYS A 91 0.74 6.72 10.96
CA LYS A 91 -0.15 7.12 12.06
C LYS A 91 -0.06 6.19 13.27
N PHE A 92 0.01 4.87 13.06
CA PHE A 92 -0.04 3.86 14.12
C PHE A 92 1.32 3.22 14.41
N LYS A 93 2.37 4.03 14.64
CA LYS A 93 3.78 3.58 14.73
C LYS A 93 4.09 2.48 15.75
N ASN A 94 3.25 2.33 16.78
CA ASN A 94 3.42 1.34 17.86
C ASN A 94 2.86 -0.04 17.50
N ASP A 95 2.12 -0.17 16.39
CA ASP A 95 1.56 -1.41 15.90
C ASP A 95 2.55 -2.09 14.93
N THR A 96 2.78 -3.39 15.10
CA THR A 96 3.74 -4.14 14.29
C THR A 96 3.28 -4.27 12.84
N GLY A 97 1.98 -4.48 12.62
CA GLY A 97 1.37 -4.51 11.30
C GLY A 97 1.47 -3.15 10.60
N ALA A 98 1.29 -2.05 11.34
CA ALA A 98 1.53 -0.70 10.80
C ALA A 98 2.98 -0.50 10.37
N LYS A 99 3.95 -0.98 11.17
CA LYS A 99 5.38 -0.83 10.84
C LYS A 99 5.75 -1.59 9.56
N SER A 100 5.29 -2.84 9.44
CA SER A 100 5.54 -3.66 8.25
C SER A 100 4.81 -3.10 7.02
N GLY A 101 3.51 -2.81 7.16
CA GLY A 101 2.68 -2.26 6.09
C GLY A 101 3.23 -0.94 5.56
N LYS A 102 3.63 -0.02 6.47
CA LYS A 102 4.32 1.23 6.11
C LYS A 102 5.55 0.97 5.26
N THR A 103 6.46 0.12 5.75
CA THR A 103 7.75 -0.12 5.11
C THR A 103 7.57 -0.66 3.70
N ILE A 104 6.74 -1.70 3.55
CA ILE A 104 6.50 -2.35 2.26
C ILE A 104 5.77 -1.38 1.32
N SER A 105 4.72 -0.68 1.80
CA SER A 105 3.98 0.27 0.97
C SER A 105 4.83 1.45 0.52
N SER A 106 5.71 1.98 1.38
CA SER A 106 6.66 3.02 0.99
C SER A 106 7.62 2.54 -0.10
N ILE A 107 8.12 1.29 -0.02
CA ILE A 107 8.96 0.71 -1.08
C ILE A 107 8.16 0.59 -2.38
N MET A 108 6.93 0.08 -2.32
CA MET A 108 6.08 -0.04 -3.52
C MET A 108 5.78 1.32 -4.16
N LEU A 109 5.52 2.37 -3.37
CA LEU A 109 5.33 3.72 -3.89
C LEU A 109 6.58 4.25 -4.60
N ILE A 110 7.78 3.97 -4.09
CA ILE A 110 9.04 4.34 -4.75
C ILE A 110 9.19 3.58 -6.07
N ILE A 111 8.90 2.27 -6.09
CA ILE A 111 8.95 1.47 -7.32
C ILE A 111 7.97 2.04 -8.36
N ILE A 112 6.73 2.33 -7.97
CA ILE A 112 5.72 2.92 -8.85
C ILE A 112 6.21 4.27 -9.39
N PHE A 113 6.81 5.11 -8.56
CA PHE A 113 7.39 6.38 -8.98
C PHE A 113 8.48 6.19 -10.05
N ILE A 114 9.40 5.24 -9.84
CA ILE A 114 10.44 4.91 -10.82
C ILE A 114 9.81 4.43 -12.14
N VAL A 115 8.78 3.57 -12.07
CA VAL A 115 8.06 3.09 -13.25
C VAL A 115 7.42 4.26 -14.02
N VAL A 116 6.80 5.22 -13.33
CA VAL A 116 6.24 6.43 -13.95
C VAL A 116 7.31 7.22 -14.71
N ILE A 117 8.46 7.46 -14.08
CA ILE A 117 9.57 8.18 -14.72
C ILE A 117 10.06 7.42 -15.96
N PHE A 118 10.24 6.11 -15.87
CA PHE A 118 10.70 5.32 -17.00
C PHE A 118 9.69 5.31 -18.16
N SER A 119 8.40 5.12 -17.87
CA SER A 119 7.34 5.12 -18.89
C SER A 119 7.22 6.47 -19.61
N THR A 120 7.42 7.60 -18.91
CA THR A 120 7.35 8.94 -19.51
C THR A 120 8.58 9.27 -20.37
N VAL A 121 9.78 8.89 -19.92
CA VAL A 121 11.01 9.05 -20.71
C VAL A 121 10.97 8.20 -21.99
N ALA A 122 10.55 6.94 -21.88
CA ALA A 122 10.44 6.04 -23.02
C ALA A 122 9.42 6.54 -24.06
N ALA A 123 8.28 7.10 -23.61
CA ALA A 123 7.29 7.70 -24.49
C ALA A 123 7.80 8.95 -25.22
N THR A 124 8.64 9.76 -24.57
CA THR A 124 9.21 10.96 -25.17
C THR A 124 10.27 10.61 -26.23
N GLY A 125 11.14 9.64 -25.94
CA GLY A 125 12.18 9.20 -26.88
C GLY A 125 11.63 8.60 -28.18
N SER A 126 10.56 7.81 -28.11
CA SER A 126 9.93 7.23 -29.31
C SER A 126 9.26 8.27 -30.20
N SER A 127 8.68 9.32 -29.60
CA SER A 127 8.08 10.42 -30.37
C SER A 127 9.12 11.18 -31.22
N GLN A 128 10.31 11.44 -30.68
CA GLN A 128 11.38 12.17 -31.39
C GLN A 128 11.92 11.40 -32.60
N ILE A 129 12.03 10.07 -32.51
CA ILE A 129 12.50 9.24 -33.63
C ILE A 129 11.50 9.29 -34.80
N SER A 130 10.19 9.31 -34.51
CA SER A 130 9.16 9.38 -35.56
C SER A 130 9.16 10.71 -36.32
N TYR A 131 9.63 11.81 -35.74
CA TYR A 131 9.76 13.11 -36.41
C TYR A 131 11.00 13.22 -37.30
N ILE A 132 12.01 12.37 -37.10
CA ILE A 132 13.26 12.41 -37.87
C ILE A 132 13.18 11.50 -39.12
N VAL A 133 12.28 10.51 -39.11
CA VAL A 133 12.15 9.48 -40.16
C VAL A 133 11.08 9.84 -41.22
N HIS A 134 10.39 10.97 -41.05
CA HIS A 134 9.44 11.54 -42.03
C HIS A 134 9.91 12.90 -42.52
#